data_AF-A0A242K3P1-F1
#
_entry.id   AF-A0A242K3P1-F1
#
_cell.length_a   1.000
_cell.length_b   1.000
_cell.length_c   1.000
_cell.angle_alpha   90.00
_cell.angle_beta   90.00
_cell.angle_gamma   90.00
#
_symmetry.space_group_name_H-M   'P 1'
#
loop_
_entity.id
_entity.type
_entity.pdbx_description
1 polymer ?
#
loop_
_entity_poly.entity_id
_entity_poly.type
_entity_poly.pdbx_seq_one_letter_code
_entity_poly.pdbx_strand_id
1 'polypeptide(L)'
;MIVWLIFVFIGMQVILEKEWLPDKLVKQRLRILCLEAILVIAVSAVVGVLLSQPVLIVGTVTIFSSSILAWNYRNKYEGFGV
;
A
#
# COMPACT_ATOMS: atom_id res chain seq x y z
N MET A 1 11.78 -14.91 2.68
CA MET A 1 11.57 -13.54 2.17
C MET A 1 10.38 -13.46 1.21
N ILE A 2 10.36 -14.18 0.08
CA ILE A 2 9.19 -14.19 -0.84
C ILE A 2 7.91 -14.71 -0.19
N VAL A 3 8.00 -15.80 0.59
CA VAL A 3 6.83 -16.37 1.31
C VAL A 3 6.17 -15.33 2.23
N TRP A 4 6.98 -14.53 2.94
CA TRP A 4 6.48 -13.45 3.80
C TRP A 4 5.71 -12.39 3.01
N LEU A 5 6.27 -11.94 1.88
CA LEU A 5 5.64 -10.94 1.02
C LEU A 5 4.31 -11.44 0.44
N ILE A 6 4.20 -12.73 0.12
CA ILE A 6 2.94 -13.35 -0.31
C ILE A 6 1.89 -13.31 0.80
N PHE A 7 2.27 -13.65 2.05
CA PHE A 7 1.35 -13.55 3.19
C PHE A 7 0.88 -12.12 3.44
N VAL A 8 1.80 -11.15 3.38
CA VAL A 8 1.45 -9.73 3.49
C VAL A 8 0.49 -9.31 2.38
N PHE A 9 0.77 -9.71 1.14
CA PHE A 9 -0.09 -9.39 0.00
C PHE A 9 -1.50 -9.93 0.19
N ILE A 10 -1.65 -11.22 0.54
CA ILE A 10 -2.96 -11.85 0.78
C ILE A 10 -3.69 -11.18 1.95
N GLY A 11 -3.00 -10.95 3.07
CA GLY A 11 -3.58 -10.26 4.22
C GLY A 11 -4.08 -8.87 3.85
N MET A 12 -3.35 -8.17 2.98
CA MET A 12 -3.75 -6.84 2.54
C MET A 12 -4.98 -6.86 1.64
N GLN A 13 -5.11 -7.86 0.75
CA GLN A 13 -6.33 -8.06 -0.05
C GLN A 13 -7.56 -8.25 0.86
N VAL A 14 -7.43 -9.04 1.95
CA VAL A 14 -8.52 -9.25 2.92
C VAL A 14 -8.91 -7.96 3.65
N ILE A 15 -7.93 -7.14 4.05
CA ILE A 15 -8.18 -5.84 4.71
C ILE A 15 -8.90 -4.87 3.77
N LEU A 16 -8.49 -4.85 2.50
CA LEU A 16 -9.07 -3.99 1.46
C LEU A 16 -10.50 -4.41 1.10
N GLU A 17 -10.77 -5.72 0.99
CA GLU A 17 -12.12 -6.25 0.73
C GLU A 17 -13.10 -5.98 1.87
N LYS A 18 -12.61 -5.95 3.13
CA LYS A 18 -13.43 -5.58 4.28
C LYS A 18 -13.65 -4.08 4.45
N GLU A 19 -13.20 -3.27 3.48
CA GLU A 19 -13.24 -1.80 3.51
C GLU A 19 -12.69 -1.21 4.80
N TRP A 20 -11.75 -1.89 5.45
CA TRP A 20 -11.27 -1.51 6.78
C TRP A 20 -10.26 -0.35 6.74
N LEU A 21 -10.24 0.38 5.62
CA LEU A 21 -9.35 1.50 5.42
C LEU A 21 -9.98 2.77 6.00
N PRO A 22 -9.20 3.58 6.74
CA PRO A 22 -9.69 4.82 7.30
C PRO A 22 -10.15 5.78 6.19
N ASP A 23 -11.31 6.43 6.39
CA ASP A 23 -11.93 7.39 5.46
C ASP A 23 -10.97 8.47 4.92
N LYS A 24 -9.95 8.81 5.70
CA LYS A 24 -8.91 9.77 5.32
C LYS A 24 -8.13 9.33 4.08
N LEU A 25 -7.85 8.02 3.94
CA LEU A 25 -7.19 7.46 2.77
C LEU A 25 -8.17 7.34 1.60
N VAL A 26 -9.44 7.06 1.89
CA VAL A 26 -10.49 6.91 0.87
C VAL A 26 -10.79 8.23 0.17
N LYS A 27 -10.86 9.34 0.91
CA LYS A 27 -11.22 10.68 0.37
C LYS A 27 -10.05 11.46 -0.24
N GLN A 28 -8.83 10.94 -0.16
CA GLN A 28 -7.65 11.63 -0.71
C GLN A 28 -7.61 11.56 -2.25
N ARG A 29 -7.04 12.60 -2.88
CA ARG A 29 -6.80 12.60 -4.33
C ARG A 29 -5.73 11.56 -4.66
N LEU A 30 -6.00 10.67 -5.62
CA LEU A 30 -5.05 9.66 -6.09
C LEU A 30 -3.62 10.18 -6.34
N ARG A 31 -3.48 11.40 -6.88
CA ARG A 31 -2.16 12.01 -7.12
C ARG A 31 -1.39 12.25 -5.82
N ILE A 32 -2.08 12.70 -4.77
CA ILE A 32 -1.50 12.96 -3.45
C ILE A 32 -1.14 11.62 -2.80
N LEU A 33 -2.07 10.65 -2.86
CA LEU A 33 -1.85 9.30 -2.34
C LEU A 33 -0.64 8.60 -2.98
N CYS A 34 -0.46 8.78 -4.29
CA CYS A 34 0.70 8.25 -5.03
C CYS A 34 2.01 8.91 -4.59
N LEU A 35 1.99 10.24 -4.40
CA LEU A 35 3.17 10.98 -3.96
C LEU A 35 3.54 10.62 -2.52
N GLU A 36 2.56 10.46 -1.63
CA GLU A 36 2.76 9.93 -0.27
C GLU A 36 3.34 8.51 -0.29
N ALA A 37 2.80 7.62 -1.14
CA ALA A 37 3.32 6.26 -1.29
C ALA A 37 4.80 6.23 -1.70
N ILE A 38 5.20 7.04 -2.68
CA ILE A 38 6.60 7.14 -3.12
C ILE A 38 7.50 7.61 -1.98
N LEU A 39 7.07 8.65 -1.24
CA LEU A 39 7.79 9.19 -0.10
C LEU A 39 7.96 8.14 1.01
N VAL A 40 6.89 7.41 1.33
CA VAL A 40 6.89 6.36 2.35
C VAL A 40 7.78 5.19 1.95
N ILE A 41 7.76 4.76 0.68
CA ILE A 41 8.66 3.72 0.18
C ILE A 41 10.12 4.19 0.25
N ALA A 42 10.42 5.44 -0.13
CA ALA A 42 11.76 6.00 -0.05
C ALA A 42 12.28 6.06 1.40
N VAL A 43 11.46 6.51 2.35
CA VAL A 43 11.81 6.51 3.78
C VAL A 43 11.99 5.08 4.29
N SER A 44 11.15 4.14 3.86
CA SER A 44 11.27 2.74 4.25
C SER A 44 12.58 2.11 3.78
N ALA A 45 13.14 2.55 2.66
CA ALA A 45 14.45 2.09 2.19
C ALA A 45 15.56 2.50 3.13
N VAL A 46 15.54 3.75 3.60
CA VAL A 46 16.49 4.26 4.59
C VAL A 46 16.37 3.48 5.90
N VAL A 47 15.15 3.32 6.42
CA VAL A 47 14.88 2.55 7.65
C VAL A 47 15.29 1.08 7.49
N GLY A 48 15.01 0.49 6.33
CA GLY A 48 15.33 -0.89 6.03
C GLY A 48 16.83 -1.19 6.02
N VAL A 49 17.62 -0.26 5.50
CA VAL A 49 19.09 -0.33 5.56
C VAL A 49 19.59 -0.21 7.00
N LEU A 50 19.04 0.74 7.78
CA LEU A 50 19.42 0.92 9.19
C LEU A 50 19.14 -0.34 10.05
N LEU A 51 18.07 -1.07 9.75
CA LEU A 51 17.69 -2.30 10.45
C LEU A 51 18.31 -3.57 9.86
N SER A 52 19.22 -3.44 8.87
CA SER A 52 19.85 -4.57 8.16
C SER A 52 18.86 -5.56 7.51
N GLN A 53 17.60 -5.14 7.27
CA GLN A 53 16.58 -5.94 6.61
C GLN A 53 15.84 -5.13 5.52
N PRO A 54 16.56 -4.58 4.53
CA PRO A 54 15.99 -3.65 3.56
C PRO A 54 14.86 -4.29 2.74
N VAL A 55 15.06 -5.52 2.28
CA VAL A 55 14.12 -6.16 1.36
C VAL A 55 12.79 -6.53 2.05
N LEU A 56 12.81 -6.90 3.34
CA LEU A 56 11.59 -7.22 4.07
C LEU A 56 10.77 -5.96 4.34
N ILE A 57 11.43 -4.91 4.85
CA ILE A 57 10.75 -3.66 5.22
C ILE A 57 10.24 -2.94 3.97
N VAL A 58 11.12 -2.72 2.99
CA VAL A 58 10.75 -2.06 1.72
C VAL A 58 9.71 -2.87 0.96
N GLY A 59 9.87 -4.19 0.90
CA GLY A 59 8.93 -5.07 0.21
C GLY A 59 7.52 -5.01 0.82
N THR A 60 7.42 -5.10 2.16
CA THR A 60 6.13 -4.98 2.86
C THR A 60 5.50 -3.61 2.64
N VAL A 61 6.26 -2.52 2.78
CA VAL A 61 5.75 -1.15 2.58
C VAL A 61 5.33 -0.90 1.14
N THR A 62 6.07 -1.44 0.17
CA THR A 62 5.75 -1.32 -1.26
C THR A 62 4.44 -2.06 -1.57
N ILE A 63 4.33 -3.32 -1.16
CA ILE A 63 3.10 -4.12 -1.36
C ILE A 63 1.91 -3.42 -0.72
N PHE A 64 2.06 -2.98 0.52
CA PHE A 64 1.02 -2.25 1.25
C PHE A 64 0.56 -1.00 0.49
N SER A 65 1.51 -0.14 0.10
CA SER A 65 1.23 1.11 -0.60
C SER A 65 0.57 0.85 -1.97
N SER A 66 1.07 -0.11 -2.74
CA SER A 66 0.52 -0.49 -4.03
C SER A 66 -0.90 -1.05 -3.91
N SER A 67 -1.17 -1.90 -2.91
CA SER A 67 -2.51 -2.46 -2.69
C SER A 67 -3.52 -1.38 -2.29
N ILE A 68 -3.12 -0.42 -1.45
CA ILE A 68 -3.97 0.74 -1.10
C ILE A 68 -4.24 1.61 -2.34
N LEU A 69 -3.22 1.88 -3.15
CA LEU A 69 -3.36 2.68 -4.37
C LEU A 69 -4.32 2.03 -5.36
N ALA A 70 -4.18 0.70 -5.56
CA ALA A 70 -5.03 -0.09 -6.44
C ALA A 70 -6.48 -0.10 -5.97
N TRP A 71 -6.73 -0.29 -4.67
CA TRP A 71 -8.07 -0.25 -4.12
C TRP A 71 -8.70 1.15 -4.20
N ASN A 72 -7.93 2.22 -3.91
CA ASN A 72 -8.45 3.57 -4.03
C ASN A 72 -8.79 3.93 -5.50
N TYR A 73 -7.95 3.49 -6.44
CA TYR A 73 -8.25 3.58 -7.88
C TYR A 73 -9.55 2.83 -8.18
N ARG A 74 -9.68 1.60 -7.70
CA ARG A 74 -10.87 0.77 -7.91
C ARG A 74 -12.13 1.43 -7.37
N ASN A 75 -12.14 1.85 -6.12
CA ASN A 75 -13.28 2.52 -5.50
C ASN A 75 -13.65 3.84 -6.22
N LYS A 76 -12.64 4.58 -6.67
CA LYS A 76 -12.87 5.86 -7.37
C LYS A 76 -13.35 5.69 -8.81
N TYR A 77 -12.94 4.64 -9.53
CA TYR A 77 -13.25 4.48 -10.96
C TYR A 77 -14.29 3.40 -11.25
N GLU A 78 -14.44 2.37 -10.42
CA GLU A 78 -15.57 1.42 -10.48
C GLU A 78 -16.81 1.97 -9.74
N GLY A 79 -16.64 2.94 -8.83
CA GLY A 79 -17.74 3.72 -8.24
C GLY A 79 -18.38 4.75 -9.18
N PHE A 80 -17.77 5.02 -10.34
CA PHE A 80 -18.43 5.65 -11.48
C PHE A 80 -18.90 4.53 -12.41
N GLY A 81 -20.09 4.00 -12.14
CA GLY A 81 -20.73 3.01 -12.99
C GLY A 81 -20.77 3.45 -14.45
N VAL A 82 -20.13 2.65 -15.29
CA VAL A 82 -20.86 2.02 -16.38
C VAL A 82 -21.71 0.93 -15.78
#